data_AF-A0A9X4NDI8-F1
#
_entry.id   AF-A0A9X4NDI8-F1
#
_cell.length_a   1.000
_cell.length_b   1.000
_cell.length_c   1.000
_cell.angle_alpha   90.00
_cell.angle_beta   90.00
_cell.angle_gamma   90.00
#
_symmetry.space_group_name_H-M   'P 1'
#
loop_
_entity.id
_entity.type
_entity.pdbx_description
1 polymer ?
#
loop_
_entity_poly.entity_id
_entity_poly.type
_entity_poly.pdbx_seq_one_letter_code
_entity_poly.pdbx_strand_id
1 'polypeptide(L)'
;MDLKEAKAELREKSRPYQTYSYYLIIPIFIILVFLLSLVGYNKGTFGTIVFVFVIFAHVWASKLDLVRKRKHVAPILMYVTQGLGVVLMVLLVTEVSAGGTGNIALGLSSLILLPIEIIAIVFFFISANDIKKAYPTMKEDAKAARLEYQELRRSK
;
A
#
# COMPACT_ATOMS: atom_id res chain seq x y z
N MET A 1 -31.77 3.38 -13.98
CA MET A 1 -30.81 3.68 -12.91
C MET A 1 -30.59 5.19 -12.84
N ASP A 2 -30.67 5.79 -11.65
CA ASP A 2 -30.30 7.21 -11.47
C ASP A 2 -28.77 7.39 -11.43
N LEU A 3 -28.27 8.59 -11.72
CA LEU A 3 -26.84 8.92 -11.71
C LEU A 3 -26.18 8.65 -10.35
N LYS A 4 -26.94 8.83 -9.25
CA LYS A 4 -26.45 8.51 -7.89
C LYS A 4 -26.26 7.01 -7.69
N GLU A 5 -27.20 6.20 -8.15
CA GLU A 5 -27.12 4.73 -8.11
C GLU A 5 -25.96 4.23 -8.97
N ALA A 6 -25.83 4.74 -10.19
CA ALA A 6 -24.74 4.42 -11.11
C ALA A 6 -23.35 4.73 -10.51
N LYS A 7 -23.24 5.84 -9.78
CA LYS A 7 -22.00 6.22 -9.09
C LYS A 7 -21.68 5.27 -7.94
N ALA A 8 -22.69 4.83 -7.20
CA ALA A 8 -22.52 3.87 -6.11
C ALA A 8 -22.07 2.51 -6.65
N GLU A 9 -22.72 2.03 -7.71
CA GLU A 9 -22.38 0.78 -8.38
C GLU A 9 -20.97 0.81 -8.97
N LEU A 10 -20.59 1.91 -9.64
CA LEU A 10 -19.22 2.12 -10.12
C LEU A 10 -18.20 1.96 -8.99
N ARG A 11 -18.47 2.57 -7.83
CA ARG A 11 -17.58 2.50 -6.65
C ARG A 11 -17.51 1.11 -6.06
N GLU A 12 -18.56 0.32 -6.15
CA GLU A 12 -18.59 -1.05 -5.67
C GLU A 12 -17.82 -1.98 -6.61
N LYS A 13 -18.19 -2.00 -7.90
CA LYS A 13 -17.57 -2.85 -8.92
C LYS A 13 -16.09 -2.50 -9.18
N SER A 14 -15.68 -1.25 -8.99
CA SER A 14 -14.26 -0.85 -9.14
C SER A 14 -13.38 -1.23 -7.95
N ARG A 15 -13.97 -1.48 -6.77
CA ARG A 15 -13.22 -1.62 -5.52
C ARG A 15 -12.23 -2.80 -5.53
N PRO A 16 -12.61 -4.00 -5.98
CA PRO A 16 -11.68 -5.12 -6.04
C PRO A 16 -10.49 -4.82 -6.96
N TYR A 17 -10.75 -4.26 -8.15
CA TYR A 17 -9.69 -3.93 -9.10
C TYR A 17 -8.74 -2.83 -8.59
N GLN A 18 -9.27 -1.79 -7.95
CA GLN A 18 -8.47 -0.72 -7.35
C GLN A 18 -7.62 -1.26 -6.18
N THR A 19 -8.20 -2.10 -5.32
CA THR A 19 -7.47 -2.73 -4.21
C THR A 19 -6.38 -3.66 -4.73
N TYR A 20 -6.67 -4.53 -5.70
CA TYR A 20 -5.68 -5.36 -6.38
C TYR A 20 -4.52 -4.51 -6.91
N SER A 21 -4.83 -3.41 -7.58
CA SER A 21 -3.84 -2.51 -8.18
C SER A 21 -2.95 -1.89 -7.11
N TYR A 22 -3.51 -1.44 -5.98
CA TYR A 22 -2.70 -0.94 -4.85
C TYR A 22 -1.77 -2.01 -4.29
N TYR A 23 -2.28 -3.22 -4.06
CA TYR A 23 -1.49 -4.32 -3.49
C TYR A 23 -0.39 -4.82 -4.43
N LEU A 24 -0.49 -4.53 -5.73
CA LEU A 24 0.55 -4.81 -6.70
C LEU A 24 1.54 -3.64 -6.84
N ILE A 25 1.05 -2.41 -6.89
CA ILE A 25 1.88 -1.21 -7.14
C ILE A 25 2.73 -0.84 -5.93
N ILE A 26 2.17 -0.90 -4.71
CA ILE A 26 2.90 -0.53 -3.48
C ILE A 26 4.22 -1.29 -3.34
N PRO A 27 4.27 -2.64 -3.35
CA PRO A 27 5.53 -3.35 -3.22
C PRO A 27 6.51 -3.07 -4.35
N ILE A 28 6.02 -2.92 -5.59
CA ILE A 28 6.87 -2.55 -6.74
C ILE A 28 7.50 -1.17 -6.53
N PHE A 29 6.71 -0.21 -6.06
CA PHE A 29 7.19 1.14 -5.78
C PHE A 29 8.21 1.17 -4.64
N ILE A 30 8.01 0.38 -3.58
CA ILE A 30 8.99 0.23 -2.49
C ILE A 30 10.33 -0.31 -3.04
N ILE A 31 10.29 -1.36 -3.86
CA ILE A 31 11.49 -1.91 -4.50
C ILE A 31 12.18 -0.85 -5.38
N LEU A 32 11.40 -0.10 -6.16
CA LEU A 32 11.94 0.96 -7.01
C LEU A 32 12.60 2.09 -6.20
N VAL A 33 11.97 2.52 -5.10
CA VAL A 33 12.56 3.51 -4.19
C VAL A 33 13.85 2.98 -3.59
N PHE A 34 13.88 1.71 -3.17
CA PHE A 34 15.09 1.07 -2.66
C PHE A 34 16.23 1.07 -3.70
N LEU A 35 15.94 0.71 -4.95
CA LEU A 35 16.93 0.75 -6.04
C LEU A 35 17.43 2.17 -6.34
N LEU A 36 16.54 3.16 -6.30
CA LEU A 36 16.92 4.57 -6.46
C LEU A 36 17.83 5.05 -5.33
N SER A 37 17.60 4.58 -4.09
CA SER A 37 18.45 4.87 -2.96
C SER A 37 19.88 4.36 -3.13
N LEU A 38 20.07 3.20 -3.79
CA LEU A 38 21.40 2.63 -4.07
C LEU A 38 22.22 3.49 -5.04
N VAL A 39 21.57 4.22 -5.94
CA VAL A 39 22.25 5.15 -6.86
C VAL A 39 22.33 6.59 -6.31
N GLY A 40 22.07 6.77 -5.01
CA GLY A 40 22.15 8.06 -4.33
C GLY A 40 20.93 8.97 -4.50
N TYR A 41 19.87 8.50 -5.16
CA TYR A 41 18.64 9.27 -5.33
C TYR A 41 17.69 9.06 -4.14
N ASN A 42 17.85 9.88 -3.11
CA ASN A 42 17.06 9.82 -1.89
C ASN A 42 16.16 11.04 -1.72
N LYS A 43 14.84 10.83 -1.72
CA LYS A 43 13.86 11.85 -1.34
C LYS A 43 13.07 11.38 -0.12
N GLY A 44 13.12 12.17 0.95
CA GLY A 44 12.40 11.88 2.19
C GLY A 44 10.88 11.76 2.01
N THR A 45 10.33 12.33 0.95
CA THR A 45 8.89 12.25 0.64
C THR A 45 8.42 10.86 0.20
N PHE A 46 9.32 9.98 -0.26
CA PHE A 46 8.92 8.65 -0.73
C PHE A 46 8.29 7.79 0.37
N GLY A 47 8.85 7.82 1.57
CA GLY A 47 8.29 7.09 2.72
C GLY A 47 6.86 7.52 3.04
N THR A 48 6.61 8.83 3.08
CA THR A 48 5.27 9.40 3.31
C THR A 48 4.27 9.00 2.22
N ILE A 49 4.70 9.04 0.96
CA ILE A 49 3.87 8.63 -0.18
C ILE A 49 3.46 7.16 -0.05
N VAL A 50 4.45 6.27 0.21
CA VAL A 50 4.18 4.84 0.44
C VAL A 50 3.18 4.65 1.57
N PHE A 51 3.40 5.31 2.71
CA PHE A 51 2.55 5.17 3.88
C PHE A 51 1.09 5.56 3.60
N VAL A 52 0.86 6.69 2.91
CA VAL A 52 -0.49 7.12 2.52
C VAL A 52 -1.17 6.08 1.61
N PHE A 53 -0.45 5.54 0.62
CA PHE A 53 -1.00 4.50 -0.25
C PHE A 53 -1.30 3.20 0.50
N VAL A 54 -0.47 2.82 1.49
CA VAL A 54 -0.75 1.67 2.36
C VAL A 54 -2.04 1.87 3.15
N ILE A 55 -2.30 3.07 3.69
CA ILE A 55 -3.56 3.38 4.38
C ILE A 55 -4.75 3.21 3.43
N PHE A 56 -4.68 3.78 2.23
CA PHE A 56 -5.75 3.61 1.24
C PHE A 56 -5.95 2.13 0.89
N ALA A 57 -4.89 1.39 0.59
CA ALA A 57 -4.95 -0.03 0.30
C ALA A 57 -5.64 -0.80 1.43
N HIS A 58 -5.31 -0.50 2.69
CA HIS A 58 -5.88 -1.17 3.86
C HIS A 58 -7.37 -0.87 4.04
N VAL A 59 -7.76 0.40 3.97
CA VAL A 59 -9.17 0.85 4.08
C VAL A 59 -10.04 0.30 2.96
N TRP A 60 -9.46 0.07 1.79
CA TRP A 60 -10.18 -0.47 0.64
C TRP A 60 -10.31 -2.00 0.72
N ALA A 61 -9.24 -2.68 1.11
CA ALA A 61 -9.24 -4.11 1.32
C ALA A 61 -10.17 -4.55 2.46
N SER A 62 -10.35 -3.73 3.50
CA SER A 62 -11.28 -4.03 4.60
C SER A 62 -12.73 -4.20 4.12
N LYS A 63 -13.07 -3.62 2.97
CA LYS A 63 -14.41 -3.68 2.36
C LYS A 63 -14.56 -4.79 1.31
N LEU A 64 -13.60 -5.72 1.20
CA LEU A 64 -13.65 -6.87 0.29
C LEU A 64 -13.96 -8.16 1.06
N ASP A 65 -15.23 -8.53 1.16
CA ASP A 65 -15.67 -9.61 2.05
C ASP A 65 -15.22 -11.02 1.60
N LEU A 66 -15.03 -11.21 0.29
CA LEU A 66 -14.64 -12.52 -0.27
C LEU A 66 -13.14 -12.86 -0.07
N VAL A 67 -12.34 -11.88 0.37
CA VAL A 67 -10.89 -12.04 0.51
C VAL A 67 -10.55 -12.40 1.95
N ARG A 68 -9.70 -13.41 2.12
CA ARG A 68 -9.20 -13.87 3.42
C ARG A 68 -8.62 -12.70 4.24
N LYS A 69 -8.76 -12.77 5.57
CA LYS A 69 -8.28 -11.75 6.52
C LYS A 69 -6.77 -11.45 6.39
N ARG A 70 -5.97 -12.35 5.79
CA ARG A 70 -4.54 -12.12 5.55
C ARG A 70 -4.23 -10.89 4.68
N LYS A 71 -5.22 -10.34 3.96
CA LYS A 71 -5.14 -9.03 3.29
C LYS A 71 -4.66 -7.90 4.21
N HIS A 72 -4.90 -8.00 5.52
CA HIS A 72 -4.50 -7.00 6.50
C HIS A 72 -3.03 -7.10 6.95
N VAL A 73 -2.35 -8.23 6.71
CA VAL A 73 -1.01 -8.48 7.26
C VAL A 73 0.01 -7.48 6.72
N ALA A 74 0.09 -7.31 5.39
CA ALA A 74 1.06 -6.40 4.79
C ALA A 74 0.89 -4.95 5.26
N PRO A 75 -0.32 -4.35 5.24
CA PRO A 75 -0.52 -3.01 5.81
C PRO A 75 -0.14 -2.91 7.29
N ILE A 76 -0.49 -3.90 8.11
CA ILE A 76 -0.14 -3.91 9.54
C ILE A 76 1.36 -3.94 9.73
N LEU A 77 2.08 -4.79 8.99
CA LEU A 77 3.55 -4.84 9.04
C LEU A 77 4.15 -3.49 8.68
N MET A 78 3.63 -2.81 7.65
CA MET A 78 4.08 -1.46 7.30
C MET A 78 3.84 -0.45 8.43
N TYR A 79 2.71 -0.54 9.15
CA TYR A 79 2.47 0.33 10.31
C TYR A 79 3.43 0.04 11.45
N VAL A 80 3.73 -1.23 11.70
CA VAL A 80 4.75 -1.64 12.68
C VAL A 80 6.11 -1.08 12.28
N THR A 81 6.50 -1.17 11.01
CA THR A 81 7.75 -0.57 10.51
C THR A 81 7.78 0.94 10.76
N GLN A 82 6.70 1.68 10.48
CA GLN A 82 6.67 3.12 10.73
C GLN A 82 6.75 3.46 12.22
N GLY A 83 6.03 2.71 13.07
CA GLY A 83 6.09 2.88 14.52
C GLY A 83 7.51 2.63 15.07
N LEU A 84 8.14 1.53 14.65
CA LEU A 84 9.54 1.22 15.02
C LEU A 84 10.51 2.25 14.44
N GLY A 85 10.27 2.75 13.23
CA GLY A 85 11.08 3.79 12.60
C GLY A 85 11.11 5.08 13.42
N VAL A 86 9.99 5.49 14.01
CA VAL A 86 9.95 6.65 14.92
C VAL A 86 10.80 6.40 16.17
N VAL A 87 10.68 5.22 16.79
CA VAL A 87 11.48 4.86 17.98
C VAL A 87 12.98 4.86 17.65
N LEU A 88 13.37 4.29 16.52
CA LEU A 88 14.75 4.24 16.06
C LEU A 88 15.28 5.62 15.67
N MET A 89 14.43 6.52 15.17
CA MET A 89 14.80 7.90 14.89
C MET A 89 15.13 8.67 16.18
N VAL A 90 14.37 8.46 17.26
CA VAL A 90 14.68 9.05 18.58
C VAL A 90 16.04 8.55 19.08
N LEU A 91 16.31 7.25 18.93
CA LEU A 91 17.61 6.68 19.27
C LEU A 91 18.75 7.30 18.44
N LEU A 92 18.55 7.45 17.12
CA LEU A 92 19.52 8.09 16.22
C LEU A 92 19.83 9.52 16.66
N VAL A 93 18.79 10.34 16.90
CA VAL A 93 18.97 11.72 17.35
C VAL A 93 19.72 11.78 18.67
N THR A 94 19.42 10.87 19.60
CA THR A 94 20.11 10.79 20.90
C THR A 94 21.58 10.43 20.74
N GLU A 95 21.89 9.41 19.95
CA GLU A 95 23.26 8.97 19.67
C GLU A 95 24.09 10.09 19.04
N VAL A 96 23.55 10.75 18.02
CA VAL A 96 24.21 11.86 17.32
C VAL A 96 24.39 13.07 18.23
N SER A 97 23.38 13.41 19.03
CA SER A 97 23.45 14.55 19.97
C SER A 97 24.48 14.33 21.08
N ALA A 98 24.79 13.08 21.41
CA ALA A 98 25.85 12.70 22.35
C ALA A 98 27.25 12.66 21.72
N GLY A 99 27.41 13.06 20.45
CA GLY A 99 28.67 13.02 19.71
C GLY A 99 28.98 11.68 19.04
N GLY A 100 28.03 10.75 19.01
CA GLY A 100 28.15 9.47 18.30
C GLY A 100 27.90 9.59 16.80
N THR A 101 28.18 8.52 16.07
CA THR A 101 28.05 8.47 14.60
C THR A 101 26.64 8.07 14.13
N GLY A 102 25.77 7.59 15.01
CA GLY A 102 24.44 7.07 14.65
C GLY A 102 24.46 5.63 14.13
N ASN A 103 25.63 4.97 14.14
CA ASN A 103 25.83 3.66 13.52
C ASN A 103 25.01 2.57 14.20
N ILE A 104 24.80 2.67 15.52
CA ILE A 104 24.00 1.66 16.25
C ILE A 104 22.54 1.78 15.82
N ALA A 105 21.98 2.99 15.84
CA ALA A 105 20.60 3.22 15.42
C ALA A 105 20.36 2.81 13.95
N LEU A 106 21.29 3.16 13.05
CA LEU A 106 21.22 2.78 11.64
C LEU A 106 21.36 1.25 11.44
N GLY A 107 22.27 0.61 12.17
CA GLY A 107 22.46 -0.84 12.13
C GLY A 107 21.24 -1.61 12.65
N LEU A 108 20.62 -1.14 13.74
CA LEU A 108 19.37 -1.72 14.23
C LEU A 108 18.21 -1.49 13.25
N SER A 109 18.16 -0.33 12.60
CA SER A 109 17.16 -0.03 11.58
C SER A 109 17.25 -1.01 10.41
N SER A 110 18.45 -1.29 9.91
CA SER A 110 18.62 -2.25 8.81
C SER A 110 18.37 -3.71 9.24
N LEU A 111 18.70 -4.09 10.47
CA LEU A 111 18.46 -5.45 10.96
C LEU A 111 17.00 -5.74 11.30
N ILE A 112 16.20 -4.72 11.66
CA ILE A 112 14.82 -4.91 12.11
C ILE A 112 13.83 -4.49 11.03
N LEU A 113 13.94 -3.28 10.50
CA LEU A 113 12.92 -2.72 9.60
C LEU A 113 12.94 -3.40 8.24
N LEU A 114 14.13 -3.63 7.68
CA LEU A 114 14.27 -4.19 6.32
C LEU A 114 13.71 -5.62 6.21
N PRO A 115 13.95 -6.55 7.15
CA PRO A 115 13.28 -7.85 7.12
C PRO A 115 11.76 -7.76 7.21
N ILE A 116 11.23 -6.85 8.06
CA ILE A 116 9.78 -6.63 8.17
C ILE A 116 9.20 -6.12 6.85
N GLU A 117 9.88 -5.18 6.20
CA GLU A 117 9.47 -4.64 4.88
C GLU A 117 9.50 -5.72 3.79
N ILE A 118 10.52 -6.58 3.75
CA ILE A 118 10.58 -7.71 2.81
C ILE A 118 9.38 -8.64 3.02
N ILE A 119 9.08 -8.99 4.28
CA ILE A 119 7.91 -9.82 4.60
C ILE A 119 6.62 -9.11 4.16
N ALA A 120 6.49 -7.81 4.42
CA ALA A 120 5.33 -7.03 3.99
C ALA A 120 5.15 -7.04 2.46
N ILE A 121 6.23 -6.88 1.69
CA ILE A 121 6.25 -6.97 0.22
C ILE A 121 5.71 -8.32 -0.24
N VAL A 122 6.18 -9.42 0.35
CA VAL A 122 5.69 -10.78 0.03
C VAL A 122 4.20 -10.89 0.32
N PHE A 123 3.73 -10.42 1.47
CA PHE A 123 2.31 -10.47 1.84
C PHE A 123 1.43 -9.58 0.95
N PHE A 124 1.95 -8.45 0.44
CA PHE A 124 1.25 -7.63 -0.55
C PHE A 124 0.98 -8.44 -1.82
N PHE A 125 1.99 -9.12 -2.37
CA PHE A 125 1.81 -9.95 -3.56
C PHE A 125 0.91 -11.16 -3.34
N ILE A 126 1.03 -11.84 -2.18
CA ILE A 126 0.12 -12.93 -1.81
C ILE A 126 -1.33 -12.44 -1.79
N SER A 127 -1.57 -11.29 -1.14
CA SER A 127 -2.91 -10.72 -1.02
C SER A 127 -3.44 -10.20 -2.36
N ALA A 128 -2.59 -9.65 -3.23
CA ALA A 128 -2.96 -9.30 -4.61
C ALA A 128 -3.44 -10.54 -5.38
N ASN A 129 -2.72 -11.65 -5.29
CA ASN A 129 -3.12 -12.91 -5.91
C ASN A 129 -4.46 -13.42 -5.37
N ASP A 130 -4.71 -13.28 -4.06
CA ASP A 130 -5.98 -13.66 -3.47
C ASP A 130 -7.14 -12.80 -3.92
N ILE A 131 -6.94 -11.49 -4.01
CA ILE A 131 -7.95 -10.57 -4.54
C ILE A 131 -8.29 -10.98 -5.98
N LYS A 132 -7.29 -11.27 -6.81
CA LYS A 132 -7.48 -11.72 -8.19
C LYS A 132 -8.25 -13.06 -8.26
N LYS A 133 -7.97 -13.99 -7.36
CA LYS A 133 -8.68 -15.29 -7.28
C LYS A 133 -10.12 -15.12 -6.80
N ALA A 134 -10.36 -14.25 -5.82
CA ALA A 134 -11.70 -13.98 -5.29
C ALA A 134 -12.57 -13.18 -6.26
N TYR A 135 -11.96 -12.32 -7.09
CA TYR A 135 -12.65 -11.47 -8.06
C TYR A 135 -12.00 -11.58 -9.46
N PRO A 136 -12.22 -12.69 -10.19
CA PRO A 136 -11.55 -12.94 -11.46
C PRO A 136 -11.92 -11.95 -12.57
N THR A 137 -13.17 -11.48 -12.58
CA THR A 137 -13.73 -10.53 -13.58
C THR A 137 -13.60 -9.06 -13.18
N MET A 138 -12.92 -8.75 -12.06
CA MET A 138 -12.88 -7.40 -11.47
C MET A 138 -12.54 -6.27 -12.44
N LYS A 139 -11.68 -6.53 -13.43
CA LYS A 139 -11.26 -5.54 -14.43
C LYS A 139 -12.39 -5.22 -15.42
N GLU A 140 -13.11 -6.25 -15.85
CA GLU A 140 -14.24 -6.13 -16.76
C GLU A 140 -15.42 -5.47 -16.06
N ASP A 141 -15.73 -5.90 -14.84
CA ASP A 141 -16.80 -5.33 -14.01
C ASP A 141 -16.59 -3.84 -13.75
N ALA A 142 -15.36 -3.44 -13.39
CA ALA A 142 -14.98 -2.05 -13.20
C ALA A 142 -15.10 -1.22 -14.50
N LYS A 143 -14.75 -1.81 -15.65
CA LYS A 143 -14.84 -1.13 -16.95
C LYS A 143 -16.29 -0.95 -17.38
N ALA A 144 -17.10 -1.99 -17.26
CA ALA A 144 -18.53 -1.95 -17.59
C ALA A 144 -19.27 -0.89 -16.77
N ALA A 145 -19.10 -0.91 -15.45
CA ALA A 145 -19.74 0.07 -14.56
C ALA A 145 -19.29 1.51 -14.84
N ARG A 146 -18.04 1.69 -15.31
CA ARG A 146 -17.53 3.01 -15.69
C ARG A 146 -18.16 3.53 -16.97
N LEU A 147 -18.34 2.67 -17.96
CA LEU A 147 -18.99 3.03 -19.22
C LEU A 147 -20.45 3.42 -18.97
N GLU A 148 -21.18 2.60 -18.22
CA GLU A 148 -22.58 2.86 -17.86
C GLU A 148 -22.76 4.19 -17.12
N TYR A 149 -21.92 4.47 -16.11
CA TYR A 149 -21.94 5.76 -15.42
C TYR A 149 -21.64 6.94 -16.37
N GLN A 150 -20.72 6.77 -17.33
CA GLN A 150 -20.37 7.82 -18.28
C GLN A 150 -21.50 8.08 -19.28
N GLU A 151 -22.17 7.04 -19.76
CA GLU A 151 -23.33 7.16 -20.65
C GLU A 151 -24.48 7.88 -19.96
N LEU A 152 -24.84 7.46 -18.73
CA LEU A 152 -25.86 8.12 -17.91
C LEU A 152 -25.52 9.57 -17.55
N ARG A 153 -24.24 9.90 -17.40
CA ARG A 153 -23.79 11.27 -17.14
C ARG A 153 -23.87 12.15 -18.38
N ARG A 154 -23.73 11.58 -19.58
CA ARG A 154 -23.80 12.32 -20.85
C ARG A 154 -25.23 12.53 -21.34
N SER A 155 -26.17 11.69 -20.93
CA SER A 155 -27.59 11.79 -21.29
C SER A 155 -28.42 12.68 -20.37
N LYS A 156 -27.81 13.24 -19.32
CA LYS A 156 -28.38 14.26 -18.43
C LYS A 156 -27.70 15.61 -18.64
#